data_AF-A0A015NJ83-F1
#
_entry.id   AF-A0A015NJ83-F1
#
_cell.length_a   1.000
_cell.length_b   1.000
_cell.length_c   1.000
_cell.angle_alpha   90.00
_cell.angle_beta   90.00
_cell.angle_gamma   90.00
#
_symmetry.space_group_name_H-M   'P 1'
#
loop_
_entity.id
_entity.type
_entity.pdbx_description
1 polymer ?
#
loop_
_entity_poly.entity_id
_entity_poly.type
_entity_poly.pdbx_seq_one_letter_code
_entity_poly.pdbx_strand_id
1 'polypeptide(L)' 'METKCHTGLSCVYNTKSKLGWKSDIRSHGIVPFIEVIDNWNDITNGKDDVASCINEENCKDCQHWNFV' A
#
# COMPACT_ATOMS: atom_id res chain seq x y z
N MET A 1 -16.84 -8.76 -3.55
CA MET A 1 -15.61 -9.56 -3.53
C MET A 1 -14.65 -8.76 -2.68
N GLU A 2 -14.65 -9.02 -1.39
CA GLU A 2 -13.65 -8.47 -0.48
C GLU A 2 -12.37 -9.24 -0.84
N THR A 3 -11.44 -8.60 -1.54
CA THR A 3 -10.28 -9.26 -2.16
C THR A 3 -9.03 -9.20 -1.30
N LYS A 4 -9.11 -8.58 -0.12
CA LYS A 4 -7.93 -8.15 0.62
C LYS A 4 -7.12 -9.36 1.07
N CYS A 5 -7.77 -10.42 1.52
CA CYS A 5 -7.08 -11.59 2.06
C CYS A 5 -6.88 -12.74 1.06
N HIS A 6 -7.50 -12.72 -0.12
CA HIS A 6 -7.47 -13.85 -1.04
C HIS A 6 -6.08 -14.19 -1.59
N THR A 7 -5.19 -13.20 -1.71
CA THR A 7 -3.82 -13.41 -2.17
C THR A 7 -2.86 -13.75 -1.02
N GLY A 8 -3.27 -13.53 0.23
CA GLY A 8 -2.37 -13.55 1.39
C GLY A 8 -1.27 -12.49 1.37
N LEU A 9 -1.30 -11.56 0.39
CA LEU A 9 -0.26 -10.58 0.14
C LEU A 9 -0.83 -9.17 0.20
N SER A 10 -0.13 -8.28 0.91
CA SER A 10 -0.45 -6.86 1.01
C SER A 10 0.69 -6.02 0.44
N CYS A 11 0.37 -5.15 -0.51
CA CYS A 11 1.32 -4.24 -1.15
C CYS A 11 0.95 -2.81 -0.75
N VAL A 12 1.77 -2.16 0.09
CA VAL A 12 1.45 -0.84 0.66
C VAL A 12 2.54 0.16 0.34
N TYR A 13 2.16 1.25 -0.32
CA TYR A 13 3.02 2.42 -0.49
C TYR A 13 3.25 3.11 0.85
N ASN A 14 4.37 2.83 1.50
CA ASN A 14 4.72 3.38 2.81
C ASN A 14 5.24 4.82 2.71
N THR A 15 4.37 5.73 2.26
CA THR A 15 4.67 7.15 2.04
C THR A 15 5.07 7.88 3.33
N LYS A 16 4.56 7.43 4.48
CA LYS A 16 4.92 8.01 5.78
C LYS A 16 6.40 7.84 6.09
N SER A 17 6.94 6.62 5.97
CA SER A 17 8.36 6.38 6.29
C SER A 17 9.30 6.85 5.18
N LYS A 18 8.88 6.73 3.91
CA LYS A 18 9.73 7.06 2.75
C LYS A 18 9.77 8.56 2.44
N LEU A 19 8.67 9.29 2.67
CA LEU A 19 8.53 10.70 2.30
C LEU A 19 8.23 11.62 3.49
N GLY A 20 8.04 11.08 4.71
CA GLY A 20 7.57 11.86 5.85
C GLY A 20 6.12 12.35 5.67
N TRP A 21 5.36 11.73 4.78
CA TRP A 21 4.00 12.16 4.43
C TRP A 21 3.10 12.16 5.68
N LYS A 22 2.44 13.29 5.94
CA LYS A 22 1.44 13.46 7.02
C LYS A 22 0.03 13.44 6.46
N SER A 23 -0.88 12.78 7.18
CA SER A 23 -2.31 12.77 6.82
C SER A 23 -2.88 14.18 6.90
N ASP A 24 -3.36 14.70 5.78
CA ASP A 24 -3.95 16.03 5.65
C ASP A 24 -5.08 15.97 4.62
N ILE A 25 -6.17 16.72 4.80
CA ILE A 25 -7.32 16.70 3.89
C ILE A 25 -6.96 17.16 2.47
N ARG A 26 -5.97 18.05 2.33
CA ARG A 26 -5.49 18.53 1.03
C ARG A 26 -4.71 17.46 0.26
N SER A 27 -4.06 16.55 0.99
CA SER A 27 -3.30 15.44 0.42
C SER A 27 -4.08 14.12 0.41
N HIS A 28 -5.33 14.12 0.91
CA HIS A 28 -6.18 12.94 0.97
C HIS A 28 -6.74 12.52 -0.40
N GLY A 29 -6.86 13.46 -1.34
CA GLY A 29 -7.30 13.17 -2.70
C GLY A 29 -6.34 12.23 -3.43
N ILE A 30 -6.85 11.53 -4.44
CA ILE A 30 -6.02 10.59 -5.22
C ILE A 30 -5.00 11.30 -6.10
N VAL A 31 -5.28 12.52 -6.58
CA VAL A 31 -4.42 13.22 -7.54
C VAL A 31 -3.00 13.44 -6.99
N PRO A 32 -2.79 13.99 -5.77
CA PRO A 32 -1.46 14.05 -5.17
C PRO A 32 -0.78 12.68 -4.98
N PHE A 33 -1.56 11.62 -4.82
CA PHE A 33 -1.02 10.28 -4.64
C PHE A 33 -0.55 9.63 -5.95
N ILE A 34 -1.15 9.99 -7.10
CA ILE A 34 -0.70 9.53 -8.42
C ILE A 34 0.76 9.93 -8.65
N GLU A 35 1.15 11.16 -8.31
CA GLU A 35 2.54 11.61 -8.43
C GLU A 35 3.51 10.74 -7.62
N VAL A 36 3.09 10.20 -6.49
CA VAL A 36 3.93 9.32 -5.68
C VAL A 36 4.03 7.91 -6.24
N ILE A 37 2.99 7.41 -6.90
CA ILE A 37 3.05 6.13 -7.62
C ILE A 37 4.01 6.29 -8.81
N ASP A 38 3.85 7.33 -9.62
CA ASP A 38 4.63 7.55 -10.84
C ASP A 38 6.14 7.70 -10.55
N ASN A 39 6.50 8.27 -9.39
CA ASN A 39 7.88 8.49 -8.98
C ASN A 39 8.38 7.47 -7.94
N TRP A 40 7.69 6.33 -7.75
CA TRP A 40 8.03 5.39 -6.68
C TRP A 40 9.42 4.77 -6.83
N ASN A 41 9.85 4.47 -8.06
CA ASN A 41 11.20 3.99 -8.35
C ASN A 41 12.25 4.99 -7.84
N ASP A 42 12.10 6.27 -8.18
CA ASP A 42 13.03 7.32 -7.76
C ASP A 42 13.02 7.49 -6.23
N ILE A 43 11.83 7.51 -5.62
CA ILE A 43 11.66 7.61 -4.15
C ILE A 43 12.37 6.47 -3.41
N THR A 44 12.39 5.27 -4.00
CA THR A 44 13.05 4.10 -3.42
C THR A 44 14.51 3.94 -3.85
N ASN A 45 15.05 4.88 -4.63
CA ASN A 45 16.38 4.82 -5.26
C ASN A 45 16.57 3.58 -6.14
N GLY A 46 15.60 3.31 -7.01
CA GLY A 46 15.63 2.21 -7.97
C GLY A 46 15.41 0.82 -7.37
N LYS A 47 15.02 0.73 -6.09
CA LYS A 47 14.83 -0.56 -5.41
C LYS A 47 13.50 -1.21 -5.74
N ASP A 48 12.46 -0.40 -5.89
CA ASP A 48 11.09 -0.87 -6.09
C ASP A 48 10.41 -0.04 -7.19
N ASP A 49 10.02 -0.66 -8.31
CA ASP A 49 9.21 0.01 -9.35
C ASP A 49 7.78 0.29 -8.88
N VAL A 50 7.25 -0.58 -8.03
CA VAL A 50 5.92 -0.49 -7.39
C VAL A 50 6.05 -0.95 -5.94
N ALA A 51 5.03 -0.70 -5.10
CA ALA A 51 5.07 -1.16 -3.71
C ALA A 51 5.29 -2.68 -3.60
N SER A 52 6.31 -3.07 -2.82
CA SER A 52 6.61 -4.47 -2.57
C SER A 52 5.46 -5.13 -1.78
N CYS A 53 5.07 -6.33 -2.19
CA CYS A 53 4.03 -7.11 -1.55
C CYS A 53 4.63 -8.00 -0.45
N ILE A 54 4.05 -7.97 0.74
CA ILE A 54 4.45 -8.78 1.89
C ILE A 54 3.32 -9.72 2.31
N ASN A 55 3.65 -10.88 2.89
CA ASN A 55 2.63 -11.78 3.44
C ASN A 55 1.87 -11.10 4.58
N GLU A 56 0.54 -11.08 4.47
CA GLU A 56 -0.35 -10.58 5.51
C GLU A 56 -0.75 -11.74 6.43
N GLU A 57 -0.04 -11.88 7.55
CA GLU A 57 -0.37 -12.88 8.57
C GLU A 57 -1.66 -12.52 9.30
N ASN A 58 -2.52 -13.51 9.55
CA ASN A 58 -3.80 -13.34 10.23
C ASN A 58 -4.75 -12.35 9.54
N CYS A 59 -4.69 -12.27 8.20
CA CYS A 59 -5.64 -11.47 7.42
C CYS A 59 -7.08 -11.96 7.67
N LYS A 60 -7.96 -11.04 8.08
CA LYS A 60 -9.38 -11.29 8.31
C LYS A 60 -10.20 -10.46 7.34
N ASP A 61 -10.84 -11.12 6.38
CA ASP A 61 -11.81 -10.49 5.49
C ASP A 61 -13.21 -10.70 6.09
N CYS A 62 -13.68 -9.71 6.85
CA CYS A 62 -14.93 -9.72 7.61
C CYS A 62 -15.12 -10.96 8.53
N GLN A 63 -16.20 -11.00 9.31
CA GLN A 63 -16.34 -11.96 10.43
C GLN A 63 -16.47 -13.44 10.05
N HIS A 64 -16.42 -13.81 8.76
CA HIS A 64 -16.79 -15.16 8.30
C HIS A 64 -15.71 -15.87 7.47
N TRP A 65 -14.54 -15.28 7.26
CA TRP A 65 -13.48 -15.91 6.47
C TRP A 65 -12.12 -15.86 7.18
N ASN A 66 -11.43 -17.00 7.19
CA ASN A 66 -10.07 -17.14 7.67
C ASN A 66 -9.21 -17.66 6.51
N PHE A 67 -8.04 -17.04 6.30
CA PHE A 67 -7.02 -17.54 5.39
C PHE A 67 -6.55 -18.93 5.87
N VAL A 68 -6.65 -19.94 5.00
CA VAL A 68 -6.24 -21.34 5.26
C VAL A 68 -4.96 -21.66 4.51
#